data_AF-A0AAN9YWP3-F1
#
_entry.id   AF-A0AAN9YWP3-F1
#
_cell.length_a   1.000
_cell.length_b   1.000
_cell.length_c   1.000
_cell.angle_alpha   90.00
_cell.angle_beta   90.00
_cell.angle_gamma   90.00
#
_symmetry.space_group_name_H-M   'P 1'
#
loop_
_entity.id
_entity.type
_entity.pdbx_description
1 polymer ?
#
loop_
_entity_poly.entity_id
_entity_poly.type
_entity_poly.pdbx_seq_one_letter_code
_entity_poly.pdbx_strand_id
1 'polypeptide(L)'
;MLQGILKRRGLHFLVPPFNASAQLAYFDMIDSEQCSAIMGSQELLLYPIKDFVIRFIDWDNGKFSAISKKNAIKNLGVTEPMFTDALLMTGTSFLPTFPPLRDNNIVPRASVQDAVNLLRTSEKAVASACASFNDILQAKDPHWLQKYRKAKMSIDHFIYISEAGEVKVHDFNQLTNDNWEYLGYQLPAELLHYLNTGLIGAHTLSWITHGQVIVLPTLDGVRSEEYKQLVTNQLMPLREMTLALLLPRLTRGIQFKPISVKVWYDDKYTHKIEYRPNDNPTLKKVHTWTVKDDAVKQYFPAARHGSILFEVTALRNADFAKTTIISEKIKGVNSADSVLSLTLWRWLHLRGYANENHRLTTWGEALATSLEALDPTVKKHAGASGLFEAVLLGFELLRFGLLSTRNQHSELGGLPMNGSDEDKASLLLISRCAILLKLRHQANGYTGPLIKTLLDDINPSDSAEVKATKKAEFPGKFVPYATHFFEDLDIACEFFGALHAGIKTLEKEVPVADRAVWDKAAAYLKVRR
;
A
#
# COMPACT_ATOMS: atom_id res chain seq x y z
N MET A 1 -5.42 -4.91 0.92
CA MET A 1 -6.88 -4.95 1.24
C MET A 1 -7.64 -5.91 0.33
N LEU A 2 -7.52 -5.83 -1.01
CA LEU A 2 -8.24 -6.74 -1.93
C LEU A 2 -7.83 -8.22 -1.82
N GLN A 3 -6.54 -8.55 -1.83
CA GLN A 3 -6.04 -9.93 -1.69
C GLN A 3 -6.60 -10.63 -0.44
N GLY A 4 -6.66 -9.91 0.70
CA GLY A 4 -7.25 -10.44 1.93
C GLY A 4 -8.76 -10.68 1.84
N ILE A 5 -9.49 -9.87 1.06
CA ILE A 5 -10.93 -10.09 0.80
C ILE A 5 -11.12 -11.35 -0.06
N LEU A 6 -10.33 -11.49 -1.13
CA LEU A 6 -10.38 -12.66 -2.03
C LEU A 6 -10.10 -13.95 -1.24
N LYS A 7 -9.03 -13.97 -0.45
CA LYS A 7 -8.66 -15.12 0.38
C LYS A 7 -9.75 -15.50 1.39
N ARG A 8 -10.36 -14.52 2.08
CA ARG A 8 -11.48 -14.78 3.00
C ARG A 8 -12.73 -15.36 2.31
N ARG A 9 -12.91 -15.06 1.03
CA ARG A 9 -14.00 -15.61 0.21
C ARG A 9 -13.64 -16.93 -0.48
N GLY A 10 -12.46 -17.48 -0.24
CA GLY A 10 -11.99 -18.68 -0.93
C GLY A 10 -11.71 -18.47 -2.42
N LEU A 11 -11.53 -17.22 -2.85
CA LEU A 11 -11.26 -16.88 -4.25
C LEU A 11 -9.74 -16.89 -4.52
N HIS A 12 -9.36 -17.55 -5.61
CA HIS A 12 -7.97 -17.59 -6.07
C HIS A 12 -7.55 -16.25 -6.67
N PHE A 13 -6.30 -15.86 -6.45
CA PHE A 13 -5.69 -14.72 -7.12
C PHE A 13 -4.23 -15.03 -7.44
N LEU A 14 -3.75 -14.43 -8.54
CA LEU A 14 -2.36 -14.53 -8.96
C LEU A 14 -1.87 -13.12 -9.30
N VAL A 15 -0.74 -12.73 -8.74
CA VAL A 15 -0.02 -11.51 -9.12
C VAL A 15 1.08 -11.92 -10.10
N PRO A 16 0.97 -11.50 -11.37
CA PRO A 16 1.94 -11.87 -12.39
C PRO A 16 3.31 -11.21 -12.10
N PRO A 17 4.42 -11.75 -12.64
CA PRO A 17 5.74 -11.17 -12.44
C PRO A 17 5.86 -9.74 -13.00
N PHE A 18 5.18 -9.46 -14.13
CA PHE A 18 5.20 -8.16 -14.80
C PHE A 18 3.80 -7.69 -15.22
N ASN A 19 3.20 -8.33 -16.23
CA ASN A 19 1.94 -7.89 -16.83
C ASN A 19 0.84 -8.95 -16.66
N ALA A 20 -0.35 -8.51 -16.23
CA ALA A 20 -1.53 -9.37 -16.12
C ALA A 20 -2.03 -9.87 -17.47
N SER A 21 -1.94 -9.05 -18.52
CA SER A 21 -2.30 -9.44 -19.88
C SER A 21 -1.44 -10.61 -20.37
N ALA A 22 -0.14 -10.58 -20.10
CA ALA A 22 0.78 -11.66 -20.46
C ALA A 22 0.45 -12.98 -19.74
N GLN A 23 0.14 -12.90 -18.43
CA GLN A 23 -0.23 -14.08 -17.64
C GLN A 23 -1.57 -14.69 -18.07
N LEU A 24 -2.57 -13.86 -18.35
CA LEU A 24 -3.87 -14.32 -18.88
C LEU A 24 -3.71 -14.94 -20.27
N ALA A 25 -2.87 -14.35 -21.12
CA ALA A 25 -2.59 -14.91 -22.43
C ALA A 25 -1.92 -16.29 -22.34
N TYR A 26 -1.00 -16.50 -21.38
CA TYR A 26 -0.44 -17.82 -21.12
C TYR A 26 -1.54 -18.85 -20.81
N PHE A 27 -2.44 -18.55 -19.87
CA PHE A 27 -3.51 -19.49 -19.50
C PHE A 27 -4.43 -19.84 -20.67
N ASP A 28 -4.80 -18.85 -21.48
CA ASP A 28 -5.63 -19.05 -22.66
C ASP A 28 -4.90 -19.84 -23.75
N MET A 29 -3.61 -19.56 -23.97
CA MET A 29 -2.76 -20.23 -24.97
C MET A 29 -2.61 -21.73 -24.70
N ILE A 30 -2.44 -22.13 -23.43
CA ILE A 30 -2.26 -23.54 -23.06
C ILE A 30 -3.56 -24.30 -22.82
N ASP A 31 -4.71 -23.64 -22.99
CA ASP A 31 -6.03 -24.20 -22.63
C ASP A 31 -6.11 -24.66 -21.16
N SER A 32 -5.63 -23.80 -20.26
CA SER A 32 -5.62 -24.11 -18.83
C SER A 32 -7.04 -24.33 -18.32
N GLU A 33 -7.24 -25.40 -17.55
CA GLU A 33 -8.51 -25.66 -16.86
C GLU A 33 -8.88 -24.55 -15.87
N GLN A 34 -7.92 -23.72 -15.49
CA GLN A 34 -8.12 -22.58 -14.58
C GLN A 34 -8.83 -21.40 -15.24
N CYS A 35 -8.88 -21.34 -16.58
CA CYS A 35 -9.40 -20.17 -17.31
C CYS A 35 -10.12 -20.58 -18.60
N SER A 36 -11.45 -20.52 -18.59
CA SER A 36 -12.25 -20.77 -19.80
C SER A 36 -12.40 -19.55 -20.72
N ALA A 37 -12.21 -18.34 -20.18
CA ALA A 37 -12.30 -17.09 -20.93
C ALA A 37 -11.49 -16.00 -20.23
N ILE A 38 -10.89 -15.13 -21.05
CA ILE A 38 -10.08 -14.01 -20.57
C ILE A 38 -10.84 -12.69 -20.66
N MET A 39 -10.75 -11.90 -19.58
CA MET A 39 -11.27 -10.54 -19.49
C MET A 39 -10.14 -9.59 -19.11
N GLY A 40 -10.00 -8.48 -19.81
CA GLY A 40 -8.91 -7.55 -19.53
C GLY A 40 -8.74 -6.46 -20.58
N SER A 41 -7.57 -5.82 -20.56
CA SER A 41 -7.17 -4.75 -21.48
C SER A 41 -7.18 -5.22 -22.95
N GLN A 42 -7.33 -4.27 -23.89
CA GLN A 42 -7.12 -4.55 -25.32
C GLN A 42 -5.68 -5.00 -25.62
N GLU A 43 -4.74 -4.72 -24.73
CA GLU A 43 -3.37 -5.23 -24.80
C GLU A 43 -3.29 -6.75 -24.85
N LEU A 44 -4.31 -7.49 -24.40
CA LEU A 44 -4.38 -8.95 -24.55
C LEU A 44 -4.30 -9.39 -26.02
N LEU A 45 -4.78 -8.56 -26.95
CA LEU A 45 -4.73 -8.84 -28.38
C LEU A 45 -3.30 -8.83 -28.95
N LEU A 46 -2.32 -8.29 -28.21
CA LEU A 46 -0.90 -8.30 -28.58
C LEU A 46 -0.25 -9.68 -28.38
N TYR A 47 -0.83 -10.51 -27.51
CA TYR A 47 -0.25 -11.78 -27.08
C TYR A 47 -0.88 -12.96 -27.86
N PRO A 48 -0.25 -14.16 -27.83
CA PRO A 48 -0.78 -15.35 -28.47
C PRO A 48 -2.01 -15.92 -27.72
N ILE A 49 -3.16 -15.27 -27.85
CA ILE A 49 -4.45 -15.73 -27.34
C ILE A 49 -5.23 -16.53 -28.40
N LYS A 50 -6.20 -17.34 -27.98
CA LYS A 50 -7.07 -18.16 -28.83
C LYS A 50 -7.92 -17.31 -29.78
N ASP A 51 -8.75 -16.42 -29.24
CA ASP A 51 -9.55 -15.49 -30.06
C ASP A 51 -10.17 -14.33 -29.27
N PHE A 52 -10.97 -14.62 -28.23
CA PHE A 52 -11.87 -13.64 -27.62
C PHE A 52 -11.30 -12.99 -26.38
N VAL A 53 -11.48 -11.66 -26.28
CA VAL A 53 -11.21 -10.89 -25.06
C VAL A 53 -12.50 -10.22 -24.60
N ILE A 54 -12.99 -10.59 -23.41
CA ILE A 54 -14.15 -9.95 -22.79
C ILE A 54 -13.75 -8.54 -22.32
N ARG A 55 -14.58 -7.55 -22.66
CA ARG A 55 -14.35 -6.14 -22.33
C ARG A 55 -15.28 -5.63 -21.24
N PHE A 56 -16.50 -6.15 -21.19
CA PHE A 56 -17.51 -5.73 -20.24
C PHE A 56 -18.52 -6.84 -20.01
N ILE A 57 -18.94 -7.02 -18.76
CA ILE A 57 -20.02 -7.94 -18.36
C ILE A 57 -21.11 -7.10 -17.70
N ASP A 58 -22.31 -7.17 -18.29
CA ASP A 58 -23.54 -6.63 -17.76
C ASP A 58 -24.28 -7.75 -17.01
N TRP A 59 -24.11 -7.77 -15.70
CA TRP A 59 -24.71 -8.78 -14.84
C TRP A 59 -26.23 -8.63 -14.73
N ASP A 60 -26.75 -7.41 -14.83
CA ASP A 60 -28.19 -7.13 -14.70
C ASP A 60 -28.97 -7.66 -15.91
N ASN A 61 -28.40 -7.49 -17.11
CA ASN A 61 -29.01 -7.96 -18.36
C ASN A 61 -28.50 -9.34 -18.82
N GLY A 62 -27.55 -9.95 -18.11
CA GLY A 62 -26.94 -11.23 -18.48
C GLY A 62 -26.21 -11.20 -19.83
N LYS A 63 -25.61 -10.06 -20.19
CA LYS A 63 -24.91 -9.86 -21.47
C LYS A 63 -23.43 -9.56 -21.24
N PHE A 64 -22.60 -9.86 -22.22
CA PHE A 64 -21.21 -9.40 -22.23
C PHE A 64 -20.80 -8.92 -23.62
N SER A 65 -19.77 -8.08 -23.67
CA SER A 65 -19.14 -7.67 -24.92
C SER A 65 -17.73 -8.24 -24.99
N ALA A 66 -17.35 -8.75 -26.17
CA ALA A 66 -16.04 -9.32 -26.42
C ALA A 66 -15.50 -8.88 -27.78
N ILE A 67 -14.18 -8.85 -27.90
CA ILE A 67 -13.46 -8.60 -29.15
C ILE A 67 -12.87 -9.92 -29.63
N SER A 68 -13.19 -10.33 -30.86
CA SER A 68 -12.50 -11.44 -31.53
C SER A 68 -11.26 -10.93 -32.25
N LYS A 69 -10.09 -11.46 -31.87
CA LYS A 69 -8.80 -11.18 -32.51
C LYS A 69 -8.81 -11.64 -33.96
N LYS A 70 -9.34 -12.83 -34.24
CA LYS A 70 -9.42 -13.39 -35.61
C LYS A 70 -10.30 -12.54 -36.52
N ASN A 71 -11.47 -12.12 -36.02
CA ASN A 71 -12.38 -11.24 -36.76
C ASN A 71 -11.75 -9.87 -37.02
N ALA A 72 -11.05 -9.29 -36.03
CA ALA A 72 -10.33 -8.02 -36.20
C ALA A 72 -9.25 -8.13 -37.29
N ILE A 73 -8.41 -9.16 -37.24
CA ILE A 73 -7.37 -9.42 -38.25
C ILE A 73 -7.98 -9.60 -39.65
N LYS A 74 -9.06 -10.38 -39.75
CA LYS A 74 -9.78 -10.63 -41.01
C LYS A 74 -10.37 -9.34 -41.59
N ASN A 75 -11.06 -8.54 -40.78
CA ASN A 75 -11.72 -7.31 -41.22
C ASN A 75 -10.71 -6.23 -41.62
N LEU A 76 -9.56 -6.18 -40.95
CA LEU A 76 -8.47 -5.28 -41.32
C LEU A 76 -7.70 -5.77 -42.55
N GLY A 77 -7.79 -7.06 -42.92
CA GLY A 77 -7.08 -7.64 -44.07
C GLY A 77 -5.56 -7.59 -43.90
N VAL A 78 -5.06 -8.00 -42.74
CA VAL A 78 -3.63 -7.98 -42.37
C VAL A 78 -3.17 -9.33 -41.83
N THR A 79 -1.86 -9.54 -41.73
CA THR A 79 -1.29 -10.68 -41.01
C THR A 79 -1.23 -10.39 -39.51
N GLU A 80 -1.12 -11.43 -38.67
CA GLU A 80 -1.04 -11.26 -37.22
C GLU A 80 0.17 -10.43 -36.75
N PRO A 81 1.39 -10.57 -37.32
CA PRO A 81 2.50 -9.67 -36.98
C PRO A 81 2.19 -8.21 -37.31
N MET A 82 1.64 -7.93 -38.49
CA MET A 82 1.27 -6.57 -38.91
C MET A 82 0.14 -5.99 -38.05
N PHE A 83 -0.80 -6.82 -37.60
CA PHE A 83 -1.82 -6.42 -36.64
C PHE A 83 -1.21 -6.02 -35.29
N THR A 84 -0.27 -6.80 -34.78
CA THR A 84 0.44 -6.52 -33.53
C THR A 84 1.23 -5.21 -33.64
N ASP A 85 1.91 -4.99 -34.76
CA ASP A 85 2.65 -3.76 -35.03
C ASP A 85 1.73 -2.54 -35.10
N ALA A 86 0.60 -2.65 -35.80
CA ALA A 86 -0.39 -1.59 -35.87
C ALA A 86 -0.97 -1.27 -34.49
N LEU A 87 -1.27 -2.28 -33.68
CA LEU A 87 -1.76 -2.09 -32.32
C LEU A 87 -0.72 -1.37 -31.44
N LEU A 88 0.56 -1.78 -31.51
CA LEU A 88 1.66 -1.11 -30.81
C LEU A 88 1.81 0.36 -31.24
N MET A 89 1.69 0.65 -32.53
CA MET A 89 1.77 2.02 -33.04
C MET A 89 0.67 2.93 -32.47
N THR A 90 -0.52 2.41 -32.18
CA THR A 90 -1.60 3.22 -31.55
C THR A 90 -1.30 3.60 -30.09
N GLY A 91 -0.33 2.93 -29.46
CA GLY A 91 0.12 3.18 -28.09
C GLY A 91 -0.45 2.18 -27.09
N THR A 92 0.37 1.84 -26.09
CA THR A 92 0.05 0.92 -24.98
C THR A 92 0.47 1.54 -23.65
N SER A 93 0.25 0.85 -22.54
CA SER A 93 0.74 1.26 -21.22
C SER A 93 2.27 1.33 -21.13
N PHE A 94 3.00 0.69 -22.04
CA PHE A 94 4.47 0.62 -22.05
C PHE A 94 5.12 1.16 -23.35
N LEU A 95 4.33 1.64 -24.31
CA LEU A 95 4.82 2.28 -25.55
C LEU A 95 3.95 3.51 -25.87
N PRO A 96 4.50 4.74 -25.92
CA PRO A 96 3.74 5.89 -26.39
C PRO A 96 3.28 5.72 -27.84
N THR A 97 2.12 6.28 -28.19
CA THR A 97 1.60 6.32 -29.56
C THR A 97 2.63 6.85 -30.54
N PHE A 98 2.74 6.21 -31.71
CA PHE A 98 3.63 6.62 -32.80
C PHE A 98 3.40 8.11 -33.14
N PRO A 99 4.42 8.98 -33.08
CA PRO A 99 4.22 10.42 -33.13
C PRO A 99 3.43 10.95 -34.34
N PRO A 100 3.58 10.39 -35.56
CA PRO A 100 2.75 10.76 -36.71
C PRO A 100 1.25 10.48 -36.54
N LEU A 101 0.86 9.45 -35.79
CA LEU A 101 -0.56 9.16 -35.52
C LEU A 101 -1.18 10.14 -34.52
N ARG A 102 -0.36 10.92 -33.79
CA ARG A 102 -0.83 11.97 -32.87
C ARG A 102 -0.95 13.33 -33.57
N ASP A 103 -0.49 13.44 -34.81
CA ASP A 103 -0.54 14.68 -35.56
C ASP A 103 -1.86 14.78 -36.31
N ASN A 104 -2.73 15.70 -35.88
CA ASN A 104 -4.04 15.88 -36.49
C ASN A 104 -3.97 16.27 -37.98
N ASN A 105 -2.84 16.82 -38.44
CA ASN A 105 -2.62 17.13 -39.85
C ASN A 105 -2.34 15.88 -40.70
N ILE A 106 -1.93 14.78 -40.07
CA ILE A 106 -1.60 13.51 -40.73
C ILE A 106 -2.75 12.51 -40.55
N VAL A 107 -3.26 12.37 -39.32
CA VAL A 107 -4.36 11.46 -38.99
C VAL A 107 -5.39 12.19 -38.13
N PRO A 108 -6.64 12.39 -38.60
CA PRO A 108 -7.69 13.10 -37.86
C PRO A 108 -8.06 12.43 -36.53
N ARG A 109 -7.92 11.10 -36.44
CA ARG A 109 -8.14 10.31 -35.22
C ARG A 109 -7.29 9.05 -35.26
N ALA A 110 -6.37 8.89 -34.32
CA ALA A 110 -5.55 7.68 -34.22
C ALA A 110 -6.43 6.43 -34.02
N SER A 111 -6.47 5.53 -35.00
CA SER A 111 -7.07 4.21 -34.88
C SER A 111 -6.13 3.11 -35.38
N VAL A 112 -6.46 1.86 -35.06
CA VAL A 112 -5.71 0.69 -35.57
C VAL A 112 -5.77 0.63 -37.10
N GLN A 113 -6.89 1.05 -37.70
CA GLN A 113 -7.03 1.10 -39.17
C GLN A 113 -6.04 2.10 -39.79
N ASP A 114 -5.82 3.25 -39.15
CA ASP A 114 -4.89 4.26 -39.65
C ASP A 114 -3.43 3.80 -39.54
N ALA A 115 -3.09 3.13 -38.43
CA ALA A 115 -1.80 2.48 -38.27
C ALA A 115 -1.56 1.41 -39.34
N VAL A 116 -2.57 0.59 -39.65
CA VAL A 116 -2.52 -0.39 -40.75
C VAL A 116 -2.31 0.30 -42.10
N ASN A 117 -3.03 1.38 -42.39
CA ASN A 117 -2.91 2.11 -43.65
C ASN A 117 -1.50 2.70 -43.81
N LEU A 118 -0.94 3.27 -42.74
CA LEU A 118 0.43 3.78 -42.72
C LEU A 118 1.44 2.66 -42.99
N LEU A 119 1.30 1.52 -42.32
CA LEU A 119 2.16 0.37 -42.57
C LEU A 119 2.08 -0.12 -44.02
N ARG A 120 0.89 -0.12 -44.64
CA ARG A 120 0.75 -0.49 -46.07
C ARG A 120 1.54 0.44 -46.99
N THR A 121 1.60 1.72 -46.68
CA THR A 121 2.37 2.71 -47.45
C THR A 121 3.88 2.67 -47.14
N SER A 122 4.28 1.99 -46.07
CA SER A 122 5.67 1.89 -45.61
C SER A 122 6.18 0.45 -45.64
N GLU A 123 6.01 -0.24 -46.77
CA GLU A 123 6.54 -1.59 -47.01
C GLU A 123 6.11 -2.65 -45.97
N LYS A 124 5.02 -2.40 -45.23
CA LYS A 124 4.52 -3.23 -44.13
C LYS A 124 5.52 -3.39 -42.97
N ALA A 125 6.45 -2.46 -42.80
CA ALA A 125 7.47 -2.49 -41.76
C ALA A 125 7.50 -1.20 -40.93
N VAL A 126 7.52 -1.33 -39.60
CA VAL A 126 7.58 -0.18 -38.68
C VAL A 126 8.88 0.62 -38.86
N ALA A 127 10.00 -0.05 -39.15
CA ALA A 127 11.27 0.63 -39.40
C ALA A 127 11.21 1.53 -40.64
N SER A 128 10.60 1.06 -41.73
CA SER A 128 10.37 1.85 -42.95
C SER A 128 9.42 3.01 -42.67
N ALA A 129 8.36 2.80 -41.88
CA ALA A 129 7.48 3.88 -41.43
C ALA A 129 8.22 4.95 -40.62
N CYS A 130 9.11 4.56 -39.70
CA CYS A 130 9.96 5.51 -38.99
C CYS A 130 10.89 6.29 -39.92
N ALA A 131 11.45 5.64 -40.95
CA ALA A 131 12.29 6.32 -41.93
C ALA A 131 11.50 7.37 -42.74
N SER A 132 10.25 7.06 -43.12
CA SER A 132 9.37 7.98 -43.86
C SER A 132 8.97 9.24 -43.06
N PHE A 133 8.93 9.15 -41.73
CA PHE A 133 8.56 10.25 -40.83
C PHE A 133 9.68 10.65 -39.87
N ASN A 134 10.94 10.55 -40.33
CA ASN A 134 12.11 10.77 -39.48
C ASN A 134 12.17 12.21 -38.92
N ASP A 135 11.76 13.21 -39.70
CA ASP A 135 11.65 14.61 -39.27
C ASP A 135 10.75 14.77 -38.04
N ILE A 136 9.56 14.16 -38.06
CA ILE A 136 8.61 14.19 -36.94
C ILE A 136 9.16 13.43 -35.73
N LEU A 137 9.81 12.29 -35.96
CA LEU A 137 10.43 11.51 -34.89
C LEU A 137 11.56 12.28 -34.21
N GLN A 138 12.47 12.90 -34.97
CA GLN A 138 13.55 13.71 -34.39
C GLN A 138 13.00 14.89 -33.57
N ALA A 139 11.88 15.47 -33.99
CA ALA A 139 11.25 16.58 -33.27
C ALA A 139 10.50 16.13 -31.98
N LYS A 140 9.80 14.99 -32.02
CA LYS A 140 8.87 14.59 -30.94
C LYS A 140 9.39 13.45 -30.05
N ASP A 141 10.00 12.40 -30.61
CA ASP A 141 10.56 11.27 -29.85
C ASP A 141 11.63 10.52 -30.68
N PRO A 142 12.90 10.97 -30.65
CA PRO A 142 13.98 10.40 -31.47
C PRO A 142 14.25 8.91 -31.21
N HIS A 143 13.92 8.43 -30.01
CA HIS A 143 14.19 7.06 -29.57
C HIS A 143 12.96 6.15 -29.66
N TRP A 144 11.88 6.61 -30.31
CA TRP A 144 10.63 5.85 -30.37
C TRP A 144 10.81 4.46 -31.00
N LEU A 145 11.57 4.34 -32.09
CA LEU A 145 11.83 3.06 -32.75
C LEU A 145 12.51 2.05 -31.81
N GLN A 146 13.43 2.51 -30.96
CA GLN A 146 14.07 1.67 -29.96
C GLN A 146 13.06 1.21 -28.90
N LYS A 147 12.19 2.10 -28.43
CA LYS A 147 11.11 1.75 -27.48
C LYS A 147 10.15 0.72 -28.10
N TYR A 148 9.77 0.89 -29.36
CA TYR A 148 8.95 -0.06 -30.10
C TYR A 148 9.62 -1.44 -30.19
N ARG A 149 10.90 -1.50 -30.54
CA ARG A 149 11.65 -2.79 -30.58
C ARG A 149 11.66 -3.48 -29.22
N LYS A 150 11.93 -2.73 -28.14
CA LYS A 150 11.88 -3.28 -26.77
C LYS A 150 10.48 -3.77 -26.39
N ALA A 151 9.43 -3.01 -26.74
CA ALA A 151 8.04 -3.39 -26.51
C ALA A 151 7.63 -4.65 -27.29
N LYS A 152 8.09 -4.78 -28.54
CA LYS A 152 7.83 -5.97 -29.37
C LYS A 152 8.53 -7.20 -28.78
N MET A 153 9.81 -7.09 -28.43
CA MET A 153 10.57 -8.17 -27.79
C MET A 153 9.98 -8.58 -26.43
N SER A 154 9.46 -7.64 -25.62
CA SER A 154 8.84 -7.98 -24.34
C SER A 154 7.49 -8.68 -24.47
N ILE A 155 6.76 -8.44 -25.57
CA ILE A 155 5.54 -9.16 -25.92
C ILE A 155 5.88 -10.56 -26.43
N ASP A 156 6.89 -10.69 -27.30
CA ASP A 156 7.24 -11.99 -27.89
C ASP A 156 7.87 -12.92 -26.84
N HIS A 157 8.67 -12.37 -25.92
CA HIS A 157 9.33 -13.09 -24.81
C HIS A 157 8.71 -12.77 -23.44
N PHE A 158 7.39 -12.71 -23.37
CA PHE A 158 6.71 -12.35 -22.13
C PHE A 158 6.98 -13.35 -20.99
N ILE A 159 7.02 -12.84 -19.76
CA ILE A 159 7.31 -13.62 -18.55
C ILE A 159 6.00 -14.00 -17.86
N TYR A 160 5.85 -15.27 -17.51
CA TYR A 160 4.65 -15.81 -16.88
C TYR A 160 5.00 -16.80 -15.76
N ILE A 161 4.02 -17.08 -14.89
CA ILE A 161 4.06 -18.16 -13.91
C ILE A 161 3.31 -19.34 -14.51
N SER A 162 4.02 -20.45 -14.68
CA SER A 162 3.43 -21.70 -15.17
C SER A 162 2.45 -22.31 -14.17
N GLU A 163 1.62 -23.26 -14.59
CA GLU A 163 0.71 -23.97 -13.67
C GLU A 163 1.46 -24.72 -12.55
N ALA A 164 2.72 -25.08 -12.78
CA ALA A 164 3.61 -25.65 -11.76
C ALA A 164 4.14 -24.62 -10.74
N GLY A 165 3.84 -23.33 -10.91
CA GLY A 165 4.33 -22.24 -10.06
C GLY A 165 5.71 -21.69 -10.44
N GLU A 166 6.34 -22.22 -11.48
CA GLU A 166 7.66 -21.77 -11.95
C GLU A 166 7.53 -20.50 -12.80
N VAL A 167 8.44 -19.55 -12.61
CA VAL A 167 8.53 -18.35 -13.47
C VAL A 167 9.31 -18.69 -14.73
N LYS A 168 8.68 -18.54 -15.90
CA LYS A 168 9.23 -18.88 -17.21
C LYS A 168 9.10 -17.73 -18.20
N VAL A 169 9.93 -17.78 -19.23
CA VAL A 169 9.93 -16.84 -20.36
C VAL A 169 9.34 -17.55 -21.57
N HIS A 170 8.39 -16.92 -22.25
CA HIS A 170 7.87 -17.43 -23.52
C HIS A 170 8.95 -17.38 -24.60
N ASP A 171 8.99 -18.39 -25.46
CA ASP A 171 9.98 -18.52 -26.54
C ASP A 171 11.45 -18.33 -26.08
N PHE A 172 11.80 -18.99 -24.97
CA PHE A 172 13.12 -18.87 -24.36
C PHE A 172 14.28 -19.23 -25.31
N ASN A 173 14.06 -20.14 -26.26
CA ASN A 173 15.09 -20.60 -27.19
C ASN A 173 15.55 -19.51 -28.17
N GLN A 174 14.71 -18.51 -28.43
CA GLN A 174 15.02 -17.38 -29.32
C GLN A 174 15.43 -16.12 -28.53
N LEU A 175 15.55 -16.24 -27.20
CA LEU A 175 15.89 -15.13 -26.33
C LEU A 175 17.34 -14.69 -26.55
N THR A 176 17.57 -13.39 -26.70
CA THR A 176 18.90 -12.83 -26.89
C THR A 176 19.65 -12.69 -25.56
N ASN A 177 20.99 -12.56 -25.63
CA ASN A 177 21.84 -12.45 -24.43
C ASN A 177 21.65 -11.11 -23.67
N ASP A 178 21.16 -10.07 -24.34
CA ASP A 178 20.86 -8.75 -23.80
C ASP A 178 19.41 -8.61 -23.30
N ASN A 179 18.71 -9.73 -23.05
CA ASN A 179 17.30 -9.74 -22.66
C ASN A 179 16.92 -8.86 -21.46
N TRP A 180 17.84 -8.64 -20.53
CA TRP A 180 17.66 -7.76 -19.38
C TRP A 180 17.36 -6.31 -19.79
N GLU A 181 17.71 -5.89 -21.01
CA GLU A 181 17.44 -4.56 -21.54
C GLU A 181 15.97 -4.29 -21.89
N TYR A 182 15.20 -5.35 -22.20
CA TYR A 182 13.80 -5.24 -22.63
C TYR A 182 12.83 -6.00 -21.72
N LEU A 183 13.25 -7.07 -21.06
CA LEU A 183 12.47 -7.76 -20.03
C LEU A 183 12.63 -7.11 -18.65
N GLY A 184 13.71 -6.35 -18.45
CA GLY A 184 14.05 -5.75 -17.16
C GLY A 184 14.57 -6.78 -16.16
N TYR A 185 14.86 -6.30 -14.95
CA TYR A 185 15.34 -7.16 -13.87
C TYR A 185 14.18 -7.92 -13.22
N GLN A 186 14.34 -9.24 -13.11
CA GLN A 186 13.38 -10.12 -12.48
C GLN A 186 13.59 -10.17 -10.96
N LEU A 187 12.48 -10.13 -10.21
CA LEU A 187 12.50 -10.40 -8.78
C LEU A 187 12.71 -11.91 -8.51
N PRO A 188 13.34 -12.29 -7.40
CA PRO A 188 13.42 -13.69 -6.97
C PRO A 188 12.05 -14.36 -6.92
N ALA A 189 11.96 -15.62 -7.41
CA ALA A 189 10.71 -16.38 -7.45
C ALA A 189 10.04 -16.53 -6.07
N GLU A 190 10.85 -16.63 -5.01
CA GLU A 190 10.37 -16.67 -3.62
C GLU A 190 9.53 -15.45 -3.24
N LEU A 191 9.89 -14.24 -3.70
CA LEU A 191 9.11 -13.02 -3.43
C LEU A 191 7.75 -13.04 -4.15
N LEU A 192 7.72 -13.60 -5.36
CA LEU A 192 6.47 -13.78 -6.10
C LEU A 192 5.56 -14.79 -5.39
N HIS A 193 6.13 -15.86 -4.83
CA HIS A 193 5.37 -16.79 -3.99
C HIS A 193 4.75 -16.09 -2.77
N TYR A 194 5.51 -15.26 -2.04
CA TYR A 194 4.97 -14.48 -0.91
C TYR A 194 3.88 -13.48 -1.34
N LEU A 195 4.02 -12.89 -2.52
CA LEU A 195 3.02 -11.98 -3.06
C LEU A 195 1.72 -12.71 -3.44
N ASN A 196 1.84 -13.89 -4.05
CA ASN A 196 0.71 -14.72 -4.51
C ASN A 196 -0.02 -15.41 -3.36
N THR A 197 0.66 -15.70 -2.26
CA THR A 197 0.03 -16.21 -1.03
C THR A 197 -0.61 -15.10 -0.18
N GLY A 198 -0.37 -13.83 -0.54
CA GLY A 198 -0.82 -12.65 0.17
C GLY A 198 -0.06 -12.39 1.48
N LEU A 199 1.14 -12.95 1.63
CA LEU A 199 2.01 -12.74 2.79
C LEU A 199 2.61 -11.33 2.79
N ILE A 200 2.96 -10.80 1.61
CA ILE A 200 3.50 -9.45 1.44
C ILE A 200 2.68 -8.64 0.44
N GLY A 201 2.72 -7.31 0.59
CA GLY A 201 2.11 -6.39 -0.37
C GLY A 201 3.05 -6.07 -1.55
N ALA A 202 2.45 -5.67 -2.68
CA ALA A 202 3.21 -5.30 -3.88
C ALA A 202 3.97 -3.98 -3.77
N HIS A 203 3.57 -3.08 -2.85
CA HIS A 203 3.99 -1.67 -2.88
C HIS A 203 5.51 -1.47 -2.87
N THR A 204 6.21 -2.11 -1.93
CA THR A 204 7.66 -1.98 -1.81
C THR A 204 8.39 -2.66 -2.95
N LEU A 205 7.86 -3.79 -3.45
CA LEU A 205 8.40 -4.45 -4.64
C LEU A 205 8.26 -3.56 -5.87
N SER A 206 7.14 -2.85 -6.01
CA SER A 206 6.92 -1.88 -7.08
C SER A 206 7.94 -0.74 -7.06
N TRP A 207 8.35 -0.26 -5.87
CA TRP A 207 9.41 0.76 -5.79
C TRP A 207 10.73 0.27 -6.40
N ILE A 208 11.07 -0.98 -6.12
CA ILE A 208 12.30 -1.62 -6.57
C ILE A 208 12.25 -1.88 -8.08
N THR A 209 11.17 -2.48 -8.58
CA THR A 209 11.04 -2.81 -10.01
C THR A 209 10.98 -1.57 -10.89
N HIS A 210 10.23 -0.54 -10.48
CA HIS A 210 10.13 0.71 -11.24
C HIS A 210 11.34 1.64 -11.00
N GLY A 211 12.16 1.41 -9.98
CA GLY A 211 13.25 2.31 -9.60
C GLY A 211 12.75 3.69 -9.14
N GLN A 212 11.52 3.77 -8.64
CA GLN A 212 10.95 5.03 -8.15
C GLN A 212 9.93 4.83 -7.03
N VAL A 213 9.92 5.76 -6.08
CA VAL A 213 8.84 5.94 -5.11
C VAL A 213 7.97 7.09 -5.60
N ILE A 214 6.68 6.83 -5.83
CA ILE A 214 5.73 7.85 -6.24
C ILE A 214 4.87 8.23 -5.04
N VAL A 215 4.98 9.49 -4.61
CA VAL A 215 4.10 10.07 -3.60
C VAL A 215 2.84 10.60 -4.28
N LEU A 216 1.70 9.99 -3.98
CA LEU A 216 0.40 10.30 -4.58
C LEU A 216 -0.24 11.55 -3.94
N PRO A 217 -1.21 12.20 -4.62
CA PRO A 217 -2.03 13.23 -3.99
C PRO A 217 -2.84 12.72 -2.81
N THR A 218 -3.12 13.63 -1.88
CA THR A 218 -4.10 13.39 -0.81
C THR A 218 -5.51 13.25 -1.40
N LEU A 219 -6.45 12.68 -0.64
CA LEU A 219 -7.82 12.47 -1.12
C LEU A 219 -8.55 13.77 -1.47
N ASP A 220 -8.23 14.85 -0.76
CA ASP A 220 -8.74 16.21 -0.99
C ASP A 220 -7.90 17.00 -2.01
N GLY A 221 -6.79 16.44 -2.50
CA GLY A 221 -5.86 17.11 -3.40
C GLY A 221 -5.12 18.31 -2.78
N VAL A 222 -5.16 18.47 -1.45
CA VAL A 222 -4.54 19.60 -0.75
C VAL A 222 -3.05 19.35 -0.51
N ARG A 223 -2.23 20.37 -0.79
CA ARG A 223 -0.77 20.35 -0.61
C ARG A 223 -0.33 21.06 0.68
N SER A 224 -0.79 20.56 1.83
CA SER A 224 -0.46 21.14 3.12
C SER A 224 1.03 21.01 3.45
N GLU A 225 1.57 21.91 4.28
CA GLU A 225 3.00 21.88 4.62
C GLU A 225 3.34 20.67 5.50
N GLU A 226 2.40 20.26 6.35
CA GLU A 226 2.47 19.04 7.16
C GLU A 226 2.56 17.81 6.27
N TYR A 227 1.75 17.75 5.20
CA TYR A 227 1.78 16.66 4.25
C TYR A 227 3.14 16.58 3.56
N LYS A 228 3.65 17.71 3.06
CA LYS A 228 4.99 17.77 2.44
C LYS A 228 6.06 17.30 3.42
N GLN A 229 6.08 17.87 4.62
CA GLN A 229 7.03 17.52 5.67
C GLN A 229 6.97 16.02 6.00
N LEU A 230 5.77 15.45 6.11
CA LEU A 230 5.58 14.03 6.36
C LEU A 230 6.20 13.19 5.24
N VAL A 231 5.82 13.47 3.99
CA VAL A 231 6.18 12.60 2.86
C VAL A 231 7.59 12.84 2.32
N THR A 232 8.21 14.01 2.52
CA THR A 232 9.59 14.27 2.04
C THR A 232 10.64 14.17 3.12
N ASN A 233 10.26 14.30 4.40
CA ASN A 233 11.25 14.33 5.49
C ASN A 233 11.00 13.20 6.49
N GLN A 234 9.83 13.15 7.13
CA GLN A 234 9.59 12.25 8.26
C GLN A 234 9.51 10.77 7.85
N LEU A 235 8.89 10.47 6.71
CA LEU A 235 8.79 9.10 6.19
C LEU A 235 10.02 8.65 5.40
N MET A 236 10.95 9.55 5.03
CA MET A 236 12.11 9.18 4.23
C MET A 236 13.02 8.17 4.91
N PRO A 237 13.44 8.36 6.18
CA PRO A 237 14.24 7.37 6.89
C PRO A 237 13.57 5.99 6.94
N LEU A 238 12.24 5.93 6.96
CA LEU A 238 11.51 4.66 6.96
C LEU A 238 11.56 3.97 5.59
N ARG A 239 11.48 4.74 4.51
CA ARG A 239 11.62 4.21 3.14
C ARG A 239 13.04 3.68 2.92
N GLU A 240 14.05 4.45 3.34
CA GLU A 240 15.45 4.03 3.31
C GLU A 240 15.67 2.75 4.12
N MET A 241 15.15 2.69 5.34
CA MET A 241 15.23 1.51 6.21
C MET A 241 14.56 0.28 5.58
N THR A 242 13.38 0.47 5.00
CA THR A 242 12.64 -0.60 4.31
C THR A 242 13.46 -1.15 3.14
N LEU A 243 14.03 -0.28 2.31
CA LEU A 243 14.88 -0.67 1.18
C LEU A 243 16.19 -1.31 1.66
N ALA A 244 16.79 -0.80 2.74
CA ALA A 244 17.99 -1.36 3.33
C ALA A 244 17.80 -2.79 3.86
N LEU A 245 16.57 -3.19 4.22
CA LEU A 245 16.25 -4.57 4.60
C LEU A 245 16.11 -5.50 3.39
N LEU A 246 15.53 -5.01 2.30
CA LEU A 246 15.15 -5.83 1.14
C LEU A 246 16.25 -5.94 0.09
N LEU A 247 16.87 -4.83 -0.30
CA LEU A 247 17.89 -4.78 -1.37
C LEU A 247 19.03 -5.80 -1.17
N PRO A 248 19.62 -6.00 0.04
CA PRO A 248 20.66 -7.00 0.25
C PRO A 248 20.28 -8.44 -0.14
N ARG A 249 18.98 -8.75 -0.27
CA ARG A 249 18.46 -10.07 -0.65
C ARG A 249 18.20 -10.22 -2.16
N LEU A 250 18.39 -9.15 -2.94
CA LEU A 250 18.13 -9.12 -4.37
C LEU A 250 19.41 -9.26 -5.19
N THR A 251 19.28 -9.39 -6.51
CA THR A 251 20.44 -9.46 -7.42
C THR A 251 21.20 -8.14 -7.47
N ARG A 252 22.51 -8.20 -7.77
CA ARG A 252 23.38 -7.00 -7.82
C ARG A 252 22.85 -5.92 -8.78
N GLY A 253 22.28 -6.30 -9.92
CA GLY A 253 21.70 -5.36 -10.89
C GLY A 253 20.54 -4.53 -10.31
N ILE A 254 19.78 -5.10 -9.38
CA ILE A 254 18.71 -4.39 -8.66
C ILE A 254 19.27 -3.59 -7.48
N GLN A 255 20.22 -4.18 -6.73
CA GLN A 255 20.79 -3.59 -5.51
C GLN A 255 21.35 -2.19 -5.70
N PHE A 256 22.11 -1.96 -6.77
CA PHE A 256 22.83 -0.71 -7.00
C PHE A 256 22.04 0.30 -7.84
N LYS A 257 20.81 -0.02 -8.25
CA LYS A 257 19.98 0.91 -9.02
C LYS A 257 19.43 2.00 -8.07
N PRO A 258 19.72 3.29 -8.32
CA PRO A 258 19.17 4.36 -7.50
C PRO A 258 17.65 4.41 -7.65
N ILE A 259 16.94 4.57 -6.53
CA ILE A 259 15.48 4.68 -6.50
C ILE A 259 15.11 6.15 -6.36
N SER A 260 14.48 6.72 -7.39
CA SER A 260 14.12 8.15 -7.41
C SER A 260 12.78 8.39 -6.69
N VAL A 261 12.71 9.37 -5.81
CA VAL A 261 11.44 9.78 -5.20
C VAL A 261 10.84 10.90 -6.02
N LYS A 262 9.59 10.72 -6.45
CA LYS A 262 8.78 11.73 -7.13
C LYS A 262 7.60 12.14 -6.27
N VAL A 263 7.33 13.44 -6.23
CA VAL A 263 6.17 14.01 -5.55
C VAL A 263 5.26 14.65 -6.58
N TRP A 264 3.95 14.50 -6.38
CA TRP A 264 2.94 14.99 -7.32
C TRP A 264 2.84 16.52 -7.40
N TYR A 265 3.33 17.25 -6.38
CA TYR A 265 3.20 18.70 -6.26
C TYR A 265 4.45 19.48 -6.71
N ASP A 266 5.53 18.80 -7.07
CA ASP A 266 6.79 19.42 -7.51
C ASP A 266 7.58 18.48 -8.43
N ASP A 267 7.52 18.74 -9.74
CA ASP A 267 8.25 17.98 -10.77
C ASP A 267 9.77 18.14 -10.68
N LYS A 268 10.26 19.18 -9.99
CA LYS A 268 11.70 19.44 -9.82
C LYS A 268 12.29 18.77 -8.58
N TYR A 269 11.46 18.11 -7.77
CA TYR A 269 11.92 17.41 -6.58
C TYR A 269 12.84 16.25 -6.96
N THR A 270 14.09 16.31 -6.48
CA THR A 270 15.15 15.39 -6.86
C THR A 270 15.77 14.74 -5.64
N HIS A 271 15.04 13.80 -5.03
CA HIS A 271 15.59 12.94 -3.98
C HIS A 271 15.80 11.51 -4.52
N LYS A 272 16.95 10.92 -4.19
CA LYS A 272 17.31 9.55 -4.60
C LYS A 272 17.72 8.75 -3.37
N ILE A 273 17.18 7.55 -3.26
CA ILE A 273 17.57 6.58 -2.26
C ILE A 273 18.58 5.64 -2.91
N GLU A 274 19.76 5.55 -2.32
CA GLU A 274 20.87 4.73 -2.79
C GLU A 274 21.26 3.72 -1.72
N TYR A 275 21.43 2.46 -2.13
CA TYR A 275 21.84 1.40 -1.24
C TYR A 275 23.35 1.37 -1.07
N ARG A 276 23.81 1.33 0.19
CA ARG A 276 25.22 1.26 0.57
C ARG A 276 25.49 -0.07 1.30
N PRO A 277 26.01 -1.10 0.62
CA PRO A 277 26.15 -2.44 1.21
C PRO A 277 27.04 -2.49 2.45
N ASN A 278 28.13 -1.73 2.46
CA ASN A 278 29.13 -1.75 3.53
C ASN A 278 28.69 -0.97 4.79
N ASP A 279 27.62 -0.18 4.69
CA ASP A 279 27.11 0.66 5.76
C ASP A 279 25.59 0.51 5.90
N ASN A 280 25.17 -0.68 6.35
CA ASN A 280 23.76 -0.99 6.60
C ASN A 280 23.48 -1.14 8.10
N PRO A 281 23.30 -0.03 8.84
CA PRO A 281 23.00 -0.07 10.27
C PRO A 281 21.69 -0.79 10.58
N THR A 282 20.70 -0.71 9.67
CA THR A 282 19.41 -1.38 9.79
C THR A 282 19.56 -2.90 9.89
N LEU A 283 20.34 -3.51 9.00
CA LEU A 283 20.62 -4.95 9.06
C LEU A 283 21.41 -5.33 10.32
N LYS A 284 22.39 -4.51 10.71
CA LYS A 284 23.18 -4.76 11.92
C LYS A 284 22.28 -4.89 13.14
N LYS A 285 21.30 -3.99 13.32
CA LYS A 285 20.30 -4.06 14.40
C LYS A 285 19.35 -5.24 14.28
N VAL A 286 18.90 -5.58 13.09
CA VAL A 286 17.94 -6.68 12.88
C VAL A 286 18.56 -8.05 13.14
N HIS A 287 19.86 -8.20 12.86
CA HIS A 287 20.58 -9.45 13.05
C HIS A 287 20.95 -9.74 14.51
N THR A 288 20.75 -8.80 15.45
CA THR A 288 20.93 -9.07 16.89
C THR A 288 19.80 -9.92 17.48
N TRP A 289 18.69 -10.07 16.76
CA TRP A 289 17.48 -10.74 17.25
C TRP A 289 17.39 -12.21 16.88
N THR A 290 17.04 -13.02 17.89
CA THR A 290 16.66 -14.44 17.76
C THR A 290 15.42 -14.76 18.60
N VAL A 291 14.75 -15.87 18.30
CA VAL A 291 13.64 -16.43 19.08
C VAL A 291 13.96 -17.88 19.37
N LYS A 292 13.90 -18.27 20.64
CA LYS A 292 14.02 -19.66 21.09
C LYS A 292 12.67 -20.12 21.61
N ASP A 293 12.01 -21.03 20.90
CA ASP A 293 10.65 -21.47 21.22
C ASP A 293 10.54 -22.05 22.63
N ASP A 294 11.57 -22.77 23.09
CA ASP A 294 11.63 -23.31 24.45
C ASP A 294 11.68 -22.20 25.51
N ALA A 295 12.43 -21.13 25.25
CA ALA A 295 12.46 -19.98 26.14
C ALA A 295 11.09 -19.28 26.15
N VAL A 296 10.46 -19.09 24.99
CA VAL A 296 9.12 -18.49 24.95
C VAL A 296 8.13 -19.33 25.75
N LYS A 297 8.12 -20.66 25.59
CA LYS A 297 7.24 -21.57 26.35
C LYS A 297 7.53 -21.54 27.85
N GLN A 298 8.80 -21.43 28.24
CA GLN A 298 9.22 -21.37 29.64
C GLN A 298 8.71 -20.10 30.34
N TYR A 299 8.90 -18.94 29.71
CA TYR A 299 8.52 -17.65 30.31
C TYR A 299 7.05 -17.29 30.07
N PHE A 300 6.48 -17.74 28.96
CA PHE A 300 5.12 -17.42 28.52
C PHE A 300 4.39 -18.66 27.94
N PRO A 301 3.88 -19.55 28.80
CA PRO A 301 3.15 -20.75 28.36
C PRO A 301 1.91 -20.45 27.51
N ALA A 302 1.30 -19.28 27.70
CA ALA A 302 0.15 -18.79 26.94
C ALA A 302 0.53 -17.64 25.98
N ALA A 303 1.70 -17.75 25.35
CA ALA A 303 2.20 -16.77 24.39
C ALA A 303 1.17 -16.48 23.29
N ARG A 304 0.99 -15.19 22.97
CA ARG A 304 0.11 -14.72 21.89
C ARG A 304 0.96 -14.10 20.78
N HIS A 305 1.71 -14.94 20.09
CA HIS A 305 2.59 -14.54 19.01
C HIS A 305 1.87 -13.64 17.99
N GLY A 306 2.53 -12.55 17.59
CA GLY A 306 1.96 -11.58 16.65
C GLY A 306 1.02 -10.53 17.27
N SER A 307 0.61 -10.68 18.53
CA SER A 307 -0.16 -9.64 19.23
C SER A 307 0.76 -8.52 19.69
N ILE A 308 0.52 -7.28 19.25
CA ILE A 308 1.33 -6.10 19.64
C ILE A 308 1.44 -5.98 21.17
N LEU A 309 0.35 -6.21 21.91
CA LEU A 309 0.36 -6.20 23.38
C LEU A 309 1.35 -7.21 23.94
N PHE A 310 1.27 -8.47 23.50
CA PHE A 310 2.18 -9.53 23.96
C PHE A 310 3.63 -9.21 23.61
N GLU A 311 3.91 -8.85 22.36
CA GLU A 311 5.30 -8.64 21.93
C GLU A 311 5.97 -7.47 22.65
N VAL A 312 5.22 -6.38 22.91
CA VAL A 312 5.74 -5.24 23.66
C VAL A 312 5.94 -5.62 25.13
N THR A 313 4.93 -6.21 25.78
CA THR A 313 5.00 -6.54 27.21
C THR A 313 6.00 -7.67 27.53
N ALA A 314 6.25 -8.59 26.59
CA ALA A 314 7.25 -9.64 26.74
C ALA A 314 8.67 -9.07 26.98
N LEU A 315 8.99 -7.93 26.36
CA LEU A 315 10.29 -7.26 26.52
C LEU A 315 10.48 -6.56 27.88
N ARG A 316 9.45 -6.49 28.73
CA ARG A 316 9.60 -6.04 30.13
C ARG A 316 10.28 -7.09 31.00
N ASN A 317 10.17 -8.37 30.64
CA ASN A 317 10.87 -9.43 31.35
C ASN A 317 12.36 -9.41 30.96
N ALA A 318 13.19 -8.88 31.85
CA ALA A 318 14.61 -8.69 31.62
C ALA A 318 15.39 -10.00 31.41
N ASP A 319 14.93 -11.12 31.98
CA ASP A 319 15.58 -12.42 31.82
C ASP A 319 15.20 -13.07 30.49
N PHE A 320 13.93 -12.94 30.10
CA PHE A 320 13.50 -13.32 28.77
C PHE A 320 14.20 -12.52 27.67
N ALA A 321 14.30 -11.19 27.81
CA ALA A 321 14.94 -10.31 26.83
C ALA A 321 16.41 -10.70 26.53
N LYS A 322 17.15 -11.18 27.54
CA LYS A 322 18.53 -11.68 27.31
C LYS A 322 18.56 -12.89 26.38
N THR A 323 17.51 -13.71 26.38
CA THR A 323 17.43 -14.92 25.53
C THR A 323 17.21 -14.61 24.05
N THR A 324 16.74 -13.39 23.74
CA THR A 324 16.43 -12.96 22.36
C THR A 324 17.63 -12.30 21.67
N ILE A 325 18.75 -12.10 22.37
CA ILE A 325 19.99 -11.54 21.83
C ILE A 325 20.85 -12.65 21.22
N ILE A 326 21.36 -12.44 20.01
CA ILE A 326 22.31 -13.32 19.34
C ILE A 326 23.45 -12.50 18.71
N SER A 327 24.67 -13.02 18.80
CA SER A 327 25.87 -12.48 18.13
C SER A 327 26.31 -13.33 16.93
N GLU A 328 25.84 -14.57 16.85
CA GLU A 328 26.14 -15.51 15.77
C GLU A 328 25.18 -15.36 14.57
N LYS A 329 25.59 -15.93 13.43
CA LYS A 329 24.78 -15.96 12.22
C LYS A 329 23.51 -16.79 12.47
N ILE A 330 22.35 -16.17 12.23
CA ILE A 330 21.03 -16.80 12.37
C ILE A 330 20.95 -18.04 11.45
N LYS A 331 20.69 -19.21 12.03
CA LYS A 331 20.64 -20.51 11.32
C LYS A 331 19.27 -20.84 10.70
N GLY A 332 18.23 -20.07 11.01
CA GLY A 332 16.87 -20.28 10.53
C GLY A 332 15.84 -19.86 11.58
N VAL A 333 14.56 -19.90 11.21
CA VAL A 333 13.41 -19.68 12.11
C VAL A 333 12.50 -20.89 11.98
N ASN A 334 12.12 -21.50 13.12
CA ASN A 334 11.57 -22.86 13.13
C ASN A 334 10.04 -22.93 13.14
N SER A 335 9.34 -21.81 13.38
CA SER A 335 7.88 -21.78 13.39
C SER A 335 7.32 -20.45 12.88
N ALA A 336 6.07 -20.47 12.40
CA ALA A 336 5.36 -19.26 11.99
C ALA A 336 5.19 -18.27 13.15
N ASP A 337 4.95 -18.79 14.36
CA ASP A 337 4.84 -18.02 15.59
C ASP A 337 6.13 -17.26 15.90
N SER A 338 7.29 -17.92 15.78
CA SER A 338 8.59 -17.29 15.96
C SER A 338 8.84 -16.21 14.90
N VAL A 339 8.38 -16.41 13.65
CA VAL A 339 8.48 -15.39 12.60
C VAL A 339 7.68 -14.14 12.97
N LEU A 340 6.47 -14.29 13.49
CA LEU A 340 5.62 -13.17 13.92
C LEU A 340 6.29 -12.35 15.03
N SER A 341 6.73 -13.00 16.11
CA SER A 341 7.40 -12.31 17.23
C SER A 341 8.70 -11.65 16.81
N LEU A 342 9.53 -12.37 16.05
CA LEU A 342 10.80 -11.83 15.56
C LEU A 342 10.58 -10.59 14.68
N THR A 343 9.56 -10.62 13.82
CA THR A 343 9.22 -9.50 12.94
C THR A 343 8.82 -8.26 13.75
N LEU A 344 7.96 -8.43 14.75
CA LEU A 344 7.49 -7.32 15.60
C LEU A 344 8.59 -6.78 16.51
N TRP A 345 9.40 -7.62 17.13
CA TRP A 345 10.53 -7.15 17.96
C TRP A 345 11.59 -6.42 17.15
N ARG A 346 11.94 -6.92 15.97
CA ARG A 346 12.83 -6.21 15.04
C ARG A 346 12.26 -4.86 14.65
N TRP A 347 10.95 -4.80 14.34
CA TRP A 347 10.28 -3.54 14.04
C TRP A 347 10.31 -2.59 15.24
N LEU A 348 10.03 -3.06 16.46
CA LEU A 348 10.09 -2.26 17.69
C LEU A 348 11.49 -1.69 17.91
N HIS A 349 12.55 -2.48 17.71
CA HIS A 349 13.93 -2.01 17.81
C HIS A 349 14.24 -0.95 16.74
N LEU A 350 13.91 -1.23 15.48
CA LEU A 350 14.14 -0.31 14.38
C LEU A 350 13.40 1.02 14.54
N ARG A 351 12.21 0.99 15.13
CA ARG A 351 11.45 2.19 15.46
C ARG A 351 11.87 2.83 16.77
N GLY A 352 12.76 2.24 17.56
CA GLY A 352 13.23 2.81 18.82
C GLY A 352 12.26 2.66 20.00
N TYR A 353 11.31 1.73 19.91
CA TYR A 353 10.53 1.26 21.06
C TYR A 353 11.31 0.25 21.91
N ALA A 354 12.27 -0.46 21.30
CA ALA A 354 13.24 -1.29 21.99
C ALA A 354 14.66 -0.74 21.75
N ASN A 355 15.56 -0.99 22.70
CA ASN A 355 16.97 -0.63 22.62
C ASN A 355 17.85 -1.84 22.23
N GLU A 356 19.16 -1.60 22.14
CA GLU A 356 20.17 -2.61 21.76
C GLU A 356 20.24 -3.79 22.74
N ASN A 357 19.79 -3.60 24.00
CA ASN A 357 19.71 -4.66 25.00
C ASN A 357 18.37 -5.40 24.96
N HIS A 358 17.58 -5.20 23.91
CA HIS A 358 16.25 -5.77 23.70
C HIS A 358 15.26 -5.43 24.82
N ARG A 359 15.45 -4.28 25.48
CA ARG A 359 14.53 -3.75 26.49
C ARG A 359 13.74 -2.58 25.93
N LEU A 360 12.57 -2.35 26.50
CA LEU A 360 11.75 -1.20 26.13
C LEU A 360 12.47 0.11 26.44
N THR A 361 12.33 1.07 25.52
CA THR A 361 12.70 2.47 25.74
C THR A 361 11.59 3.20 26.49
N THR A 362 11.76 4.49 26.81
CA THR A 362 10.68 5.32 27.36
C THR A 362 9.44 5.34 26.46
N TRP A 363 9.63 5.41 25.14
CA TRP A 363 8.56 5.23 24.15
C TRP A 363 7.95 3.83 24.17
N GLY A 364 8.76 2.78 24.33
CA GLY A 364 8.29 1.40 24.45
C GLY A 364 7.44 1.18 25.69
N GLU A 365 7.85 1.74 26.83
CA GLU A 365 7.10 1.64 28.09
C GLU A 365 5.79 2.43 28.07
N ALA A 366 5.80 3.61 27.46
CA ALA A 366 4.58 4.38 27.24
C ALA A 366 3.60 3.62 26.34
N LEU A 367 4.09 3.01 25.26
CA LEU A 367 3.28 2.17 24.37
C LEU A 367 2.70 0.95 25.12
N ALA A 368 3.52 0.26 25.92
CA ALA A 368 3.09 -0.87 26.74
C ALA A 368 1.96 -0.47 27.71
N THR A 369 2.12 0.68 28.38
CA THR A 369 1.13 1.24 29.30
C THR A 369 -0.20 1.52 28.60
N SER A 370 -0.17 2.11 27.41
CA SER A 370 -1.38 2.33 26.62
C SER A 370 -2.05 1.03 26.16
N LEU A 371 -1.26 0.04 25.72
CA LEU A 371 -1.81 -1.25 25.28
C LEU A 371 -2.47 -2.01 26.44
N GLU A 372 -1.84 -2.03 27.62
CA GLU A 372 -2.40 -2.64 28.84
C GLU A 372 -3.66 -1.93 29.33
N ALA A 373 -3.69 -0.60 29.27
CA ALA A 373 -4.87 0.19 29.62
C ALA A 373 -6.07 -0.12 28.70
N LEU A 374 -5.81 -0.49 27.43
CA LEU A 374 -6.85 -0.82 26.45
C LEU A 374 -7.27 -2.30 26.47
N ASP A 375 -6.44 -3.20 27.01
CA ASP A 375 -6.69 -4.66 26.98
C ASP A 375 -8.08 -5.07 27.54
N PRO A 376 -8.61 -4.48 28.63
CA PRO A 376 -9.98 -4.76 29.09
C PRO A 376 -11.05 -4.43 28.04
N THR A 377 -10.91 -3.31 27.33
CA THR A 377 -11.80 -2.89 26.25
C THR A 377 -11.76 -3.88 25.09
N VAL A 378 -10.56 -4.31 24.68
CA VAL A 378 -10.39 -5.30 23.61
C VAL A 378 -11.07 -6.62 23.97
N LYS A 379 -10.93 -7.08 25.21
CA LYS A 379 -11.58 -8.31 25.72
C LYS A 379 -13.10 -8.18 25.76
N LYS A 380 -13.62 -7.03 26.19
CA LYS A 380 -15.06 -6.75 26.24
C LYS A 380 -15.69 -6.64 24.86
N HIS A 381 -14.95 -6.10 23.89
CA HIS A 381 -15.44 -5.78 22.55
C HIS A 381 -14.71 -6.57 21.46
N ALA A 382 -14.77 -7.91 21.54
CA ALA A 382 -14.07 -8.80 20.59
C ALA A 382 -14.50 -8.61 19.11
N GLY A 383 -15.65 -7.99 18.85
CA GLY A 383 -16.10 -7.63 17.50
C GLY A 383 -15.36 -6.43 16.88
N ALA A 384 -14.64 -5.64 17.68
CA ALA A 384 -13.83 -4.52 17.23
C ALA A 384 -12.38 -4.97 16.98
N SER A 385 -12.03 -5.13 15.70
CA SER A 385 -10.68 -5.53 15.28
C SER A 385 -9.75 -4.33 15.13
N GLY A 386 -8.46 -4.50 15.42
CA GLY A 386 -7.42 -3.52 15.06
C GLY A 386 -7.11 -2.48 16.14
N LEU A 387 -7.56 -2.69 17.38
CA LEU A 387 -7.44 -1.68 18.44
C LEU A 387 -5.98 -1.48 18.90
N PHE A 388 -5.19 -2.55 19.03
CA PHE A 388 -3.78 -2.43 19.38
C PHE A 388 -2.96 -1.80 18.25
N GLU A 389 -3.30 -2.10 17.00
CA GLU A 389 -2.73 -1.48 15.81
C GLU A 389 -3.04 0.02 15.76
N ALA A 390 -4.25 0.42 16.16
CA ALA A 390 -4.63 1.84 16.27
C ALA A 390 -3.82 2.56 17.35
N VAL A 391 -3.51 1.91 18.49
CA VAL A 391 -2.63 2.49 19.52
C VAL A 391 -1.24 2.71 18.95
N LEU A 392 -0.70 1.70 18.26
CA LEU A 392 0.62 1.80 17.63
C LEU A 392 0.68 2.95 16.61
N LEU A 393 -0.34 3.05 15.75
CA LEU A 393 -0.47 4.15 14.80
C LEU A 393 -0.59 5.51 15.49
N GLY A 394 -1.34 5.60 16.60
CA GLY A 394 -1.46 6.81 17.41
C GLY A 394 -0.11 7.28 17.95
N PHE A 395 0.71 6.36 18.46
CA PHE A 395 2.08 6.66 18.91
C PHE A 395 3.00 7.09 17.78
N GLU A 396 2.89 6.47 16.60
CA GLU A 396 3.66 6.87 15.42
C GLU A 396 3.28 8.30 14.96
N LEU A 397 1.99 8.61 14.92
CA LEU A 397 1.49 9.96 14.60
C LEU A 397 1.92 10.99 15.65
N LEU A 398 1.94 10.62 16.93
CA LEU A 398 2.44 11.47 18.01
C LEU A 398 3.92 11.79 17.81
N ARG A 399 4.76 10.78 17.48
CA ARG A 399 6.19 10.98 17.23
C ARG A 399 6.47 11.82 15.99
N PHE A 400 5.58 11.81 15.00
CA PHE A 400 5.64 12.72 13.86
C PHE A 400 5.01 14.09 14.13
N GLY A 401 4.46 14.34 15.32
CA GLY A 401 3.79 15.59 15.66
C GLY A 401 2.46 15.82 14.94
N LEU A 402 1.90 14.78 14.31
CA LEU A 402 0.65 14.83 13.55
C LEU A 402 -0.58 14.63 14.43
N LEU A 403 -0.44 13.91 15.54
CA LEU A 403 -1.50 13.73 16.54
C LEU A 403 -1.45 14.84 17.59
N SER A 404 -1.92 16.04 17.22
CA SER A 404 -1.92 17.24 18.07
C SER A 404 -3.19 18.08 17.88
N THR A 405 -3.30 19.24 18.53
CA THR A 405 -4.37 20.24 18.32
C THR A 405 -3.99 21.34 17.30
N ARG A 406 -2.76 21.26 16.75
CA ARG A 406 -2.22 22.23 15.78
C ARG A 406 -2.77 21.97 14.37
N ASN A 407 -2.52 22.89 13.45
CA ASN A 407 -2.85 22.74 12.02
C ASN A 407 -4.33 22.37 11.82
N GLN A 408 -5.21 23.25 12.29
CA GLN A 408 -6.65 22.99 12.36
C GLN A 408 -7.30 22.95 10.98
N HIS A 409 -6.68 23.58 9.98
CA HIS A 409 -7.19 23.71 8.61
C HIS A 409 -8.64 24.23 8.60
N SER A 410 -8.85 25.43 9.13
CA SER A 410 -10.16 26.08 9.23
C SER A 410 -10.89 26.18 7.88
N GLU A 411 -10.13 26.23 6.79
CA GLU A 411 -10.59 26.24 5.41
C GLU A 411 -11.32 24.95 4.99
N LEU A 412 -11.06 23.81 5.63
CA LEU A 412 -11.70 22.52 5.30
C LEU A 412 -13.08 22.36 5.95
N GLY A 413 -13.50 23.31 6.80
CA GLY A 413 -14.76 23.26 7.51
C GLY A 413 -14.82 22.15 8.57
N GLY A 414 -15.95 22.11 9.31
CA GLY A 414 -16.19 21.06 10.31
C GLY A 414 -15.26 21.09 11.53
N LEU A 415 -14.78 22.27 11.94
CA LEU A 415 -14.15 22.45 13.25
C LEU A 415 -15.20 22.47 14.36
N PRO A 416 -14.83 22.09 15.61
CA PRO A 416 -15.70 22.30 16.78
C PRO A 416 -16.21 23.74 16.85
N MET A 417 -17.53 23.91 16.90
CA MET A 417 -18.18 25.22 16.79
C MET A 417 -18.54 25.82 18.16
N ASN A 418 -18.84 24.96 19.14
CA ASN A 418 -19.38 25.36 20.44
C ASN A 418 -18.30 25.25 21.53
N GLY A 419 -18.52 25.91 22.67
CA GLY A 419 -17.60 25.89 23.81
C GLY A 419 -16.47 26.91 23.77
N SER A 420 -15.62 26.90 24.80
CA SER A 420 -14.40 27.71 24.88
C SER A 420 -13.35 27.25 23.85
N ASP A 421 -12.34 28.08 23.58
CA ASP A 421 -11.26 27.66 22.67
C ASP A 421 -10.50 26.43 23.18
N GLU A 422 -10.43 26.25 24.50
CA GLU A 422 -9.85 25.06 25.13
C GLU A 422 -10.74 23.81 24.94
N ASP A 423 -12.05 23.97 25.04
CA ASP A 423 -13.03 22.91 24.78
C ASP A 423 -12.96 22.47 23.31
N LYS A 424 -12.91 23.43 22.39
CA LYS A 424 -12.76 23.18 20.95
C LYS A 424 -11.46 22.46 20.62
N ALA A 425 -10.35 22.86 21.22
CA ALA A 425 -9.06 22.18 21.06
C ALA A 425 -9.10 20.74 21.60
N SER A 426 -9.73 20.54 22.76
CA SER A 426 -9.92 19.22 23.39
C SER A 426 -10.72 18.28 22.49
N LEU A 427 -11.87 18.75 21.99
CA LEU A 427 -12.72 17.99 21.10
C LEU A 427 -12.04 17.67 19.76
N LEU A 428 -11.25 18.60 19.22
CA LEU A 428 -10.47 18.35 18.02
C LEU A 428 -9.48 17.20 18.21
N LEU A 429 -8.76 17.17 19.33
CA LEU A 429 -7.81 16.10 19.63
C LEU A 429 -8.50 14.74 19.80
N ILE A 430 -9.60 14.70 20.55
CA ILE A 430 -10.40 13.49 20.74
C ILE A 430 -10.92 12.98 19.40
N SER A 431 -11.43 13.88 18.54
CA SER A 431 -11.89 13.54 17.19
C SER A 431 -10.75 12.96 16.33
N ARG A 432 -9.54 13.55 16.40
CA ARG A 432 -8.34 13.05 15.70
C ARG A 432 -7.88 11.67 16.20
N CYS A 433 -8.13 11.34 17.46
CA CYS A 433 -7.89 9.98 17.96
C CYS A 433 -8.97 9.01 17.47
N ALA A 434 -10.23 9.43 17.48
CA ALA A 434 -11.36 8.59 17.07
C ALA A 434 -11.29 8.16 15.60
N ILE A 435 -10.74 8.99 14.70
CA ILE A 435 -10.56 8.63 13.28
C ILE A 435 -9.55 7.50 13.04
N LEU A 436 -8.75 7.13 14.04
CA LEU A 436 -7.85 5.97 13.97
C LEU A 436 -8.61 4.64 14.14
N LEU A 437 -9.87 4.72 14.55
CA LEU A 437 -10.73 3.58 14.79
C LEU A 437 -11.72 3.37 13.64
N LYS A 438 -12.25 2.16 13.55
CA LYS A 438 -13.23 1.78 12.54
C LYS A 438 -14.65 1.92 13.08
N LEU A 439 -15.46 2.77 12.44
CA LEU A 439 -16.90 2.81 12.64
C LEU A 439 -17.57 1.61 11.94
N ARG A 440 -18.37 0.81 12.67
CA ARG A 440 -19.11 -0.32 12.10
C ARG A 440 -20.37 0.17 11.40
N HIS A 441 -20.35 0.14 10.07
CA HIS A 441 -21.39 0.72 9.21
C HIS A 441 -21.84 -0.28 8.13
N GLN A 442 -23.08 -0.14 7.64
CA GLN A 442 -23.59 -0.93 6.52
C GLN A 442 -22.81 -0.65 5.22
N ALA A 443 -22.87 -1.55 4.24
CA ALA A 443 -22.12 -1.43 2.97
C ALA A 443 -22.72 -0.42 1.96
N ASN A 444 -23.36 0.66 2.43
CA ASN A 444 -24.13 1.60 1.59
C ASN A 444 -23.41 2.94 1.36
N GLY A 445 -22.17 3.08 1.86
CA GLY A 445 -21.45 4.37 1.88
C GLY A 445 -22.01 5.34 2.93
N TYR A 446 -21.21 6.32 3.35
CA TYR A 446 -21.65 7.32 4.33
C TYR A 446 -22.52 8.38 3.64
N THR A 447 -23.73 8.60 4.15
CA THR A 447 -24.70 9.57 3.60
C THR A 447 -25.12 10.65 4.61
N GLY A 448 -24.47 10.71 5.77
CA GLY A 448 -24.75 11.70 6.81
C GLY A 448 -24.03 13.04 6.58
N PRO A 449 -24.43 14.13 7.26
CA PRO A 449 -23.64 15.36 7.31
C PRO A 449 -22.35 15.14 8.11
N LEU A 450 -21.22 15.72 7.68
CA LEU A 450 -19.94 15.64 8.41
C LEU A 450 -19.94 16.63 9.58
N ILE A 451 -19.98 16.12 10.82
CA ILE A 451 -20.10 16.95 12.02
C ILE A 451 -19.14 16.44 13.12
N LYS A 452 -18.46 17.37 13.81
CA LYS A 452 -17.59 17.09 14.97
C LYS A 452 -18.20 17.46 16.33
N THR A 453 -19.48 17.87 16.39
CA THR A 453 -20.10 18.47 17.59
C THR A 453 -20.77 17.50 18.56
N LEU A 454 -20.69 16.18 18.35
CA LEU A 454 -21.37 15.18 19.19
C LEU A 454 -21.16 15.43 20.70
N LEU A 455 -19.90 15.62 21.11
CA LEU A 455 -19.56 15.82 22.51
C LEU A 455 -19.83 17.26 22.98
N ASP A 456 -19.87 18.23 22.07
CA ASP A 456 -20.22 19.62 22.37
C ASP A 456 -21.71 19.79 22.69
N ASP A 457 -22.58 19.01 22.02
CA ASP A 457 -24.03 19.08 22.21
C ASP A 457 -24.48 18.51 23.57
N ILE A 458 -23.60 17.76 24.23
CA ILE A 458 -23.79 17.22 25.59
C ILE A 458 -23.22 18.25 26.58
N ASN A 459 -24.09 19.03 27.22
CA ASN A 459 -23.64 20.02 28.20
C ASN A 459 -23.29 19.31 29.51
N PRO A 460 -22.12 19.59 30.13
CA PRO A 460 -21.77 19.05 31.45
C PRO A 460 -22.87 19.23 32.51
N SER A 461 -23.63 20.33 32.46
CA SER A 461 -24.73 20.63 33.38
C SER A 461 -26.05 19.93 33.07
N ASP A 462 -26.17 19.22 31.96
CA ASP A 462 -27.37 18.46 31.63
C ASP A 462 -27.57 17.31 32.63
N SER A 463 -28.83 17.00 32.96
CA SER A 463 -29.16 15.82 33.76
C SER A 463 -28.80 14.54 33.00
N ALA A 464 -28.57 13.43 33.71
CA ALA A 464 -28.23 12.15 33.10
C ALA A 464 -29.27 11.70 32.05
N GLU A 465 -30.54 12.00 32.29
CA GLU A 465 -31.66 11.72 31.39
C GLU A 465 -31.56 12.53 30.09
N VAL A 466 -31.29 13.83 30.17
CA VAL A 466 -31.12 14.70 28.99
C VAL A 466 -29.90 14.27 28.16
N LYS A 467 -28.79 13.91 28.82
CA LYS A 467 -27.60 13.37 28.15
C LYS A 467 -27.93 12.06 27.41
N ALA A 468 -28.70 11.16 28.03
CA ALA A 468 -29.12 9.91 27.42
C ALA A 468 -30.02 10.12 26.19
N THR A 469 -30.99 11.04 26.27
CA THR A 469 -31.87 11.37 25.15
C THR A 469 -31.10 11.95 23.96
N LYS A 470 -30.23 12.94 24.20
CA LYS A 470 -29.39 13.53 23.14
C LYS A 470 -28.50 12.48 22.46
N LYS A 471 -27.92 11.57 23.25
CA LYS A 471 -27.13 10.44 22.73
C LYS A 471 -27.99 9.51 21.86
N ALA A 472 -29.22 9.19 22.29
CA ALA A 472 -30.12 8.28 21.57
C ALA A 472 -30.56 8.81 20.19
N GLU A 473 -30.77 10.12 20.06
CA GLU A 473 -31.24 10.76 18.81
C GLU A 473 -30.12 10.96 17.78
N PHE A 474 -28.87 11.04 18.23
CA PHE A 474 -27.72 11.37 17.39
C PHE A 474 -27.51 10.42 16.19
N PRO A 475 -27.52 9.08 16.35
CA PRO A 475 -27.13 8.17 15.27
C PRO A 475 -28.05 8.27 14.05
N GLY A 476 -29.37 8.37 14.27
CA GLY A 476 -30.35 8.46 13.20
C GLY A 476 -30.20 9.72 12.36
N LYS A 477 -29.71 10.82 12.96
CA LYS A 477 -29.55 12.12 12.29
C LYS A 477 -28.21 12.29 11.61
N PHE A 478 -27.13 11.79 12.23
CA PHE A 478 -25.77 12.17 11.84
C PHE A 478 -24.93 11.02 11.30
N VAL A 479 -25.17 9.79 11.73
CA VAL A 479 -24.45 8.60 11.26
C VAL A 479 -25.44 7.50 10.88
N PRO A 480 -26.34 7.78 9.91
CA PRO A 480 -27.34 6.81 9.50
C PRO A 480 -26.63 5.51 9.07
N TYR A 481 -27.23 4.36 9.36
CA TYR A 481 -26.67 3.03 9.07
C TYR A 481 -25.41 2.62 9.87
N ALA A 482 -24.99 3.39 10.88
CA ALA A 482 -24.10 2.87 11.91
C ALA A 482 -24.79 1.74 12.68
N THR A 483 -24.11 0.60 12.80
CA THR A 483 -24.71 -0.63 13.35
C THR A 483 -24.46 -0.80 14.86
N HIS A 484 -23.38 -0.22 15.37
CA HIS A 484 -22.94 -0.38 16.76
C HIS A 484 -22.42 0.95 17.34
N PHE A 485 -23.06 2.07 16.99
CA PHE A 485 -22.53 3.41 17.24
C PHE A 485 -22.15 3.66 18.71
N PHE A 486 -23.00 3.31 19.67
CA PHE A 486 -22.72 3.54 21.09
C PHE A 486 -21.53 2.73 21.59
N GLU A 487 -21.42 1.49 21.13
CA GLU A 487 -20.28 0.63 21.44
C GLU A 487 -18.99 1.20 20.81
N ASP A 488 -19.05 1.64 19.55
CA ASP A 488 -17.91 2.28 18.87
C ASP A 488 -17.49 3.59 19.56
N LEU A 489 -18.46 4.37 20.07
CA LEU A 489 -18.20 5.60 20.82
C LEU A 489 -17.54 5.32 22.18
N ASP A 490 -18.02 4.30 22.91
CA ASP A 490 -17.39 3.86 24.16
C ASP A 490 -15.96 3.38 23.93
N ILE A 491 -15.74 2.56 22.90
CA ILE A 491 -14.41 2.11 22.48
C ILE A 491 -13.51 3.31 22.15
N ALA A 492 -14.03 4.33 21.46
CA ALA A 492 -13.27 5.53 21.13
C ALA A 492 -12.87 6.33 22.39
N CYS A 493 -13.75 6.42 23.37
CA CYS A 493 -13.46 7.10 24.64
C CYS A 493 -12.40 6.34 25.45
N GLU A 494 -12.51 5.01 25.52
CA GLU A 494 -11.55 4.13 26.22
C GLU A 494 -10.19 4.11 25.51
N PHE A 495 -10.19 4.10 24.17
CA PHE A 495 -8.99 4.27 23.34
C PHE A 495 -8.28 5.59 23.62
N PHE A 496 -9.01 6.71 23.70
CA PHE A 496 -8.42 8.00 24.05
C PHE A 496 -7.79 7.95 25.46
N GLY A 497 -8.50 7.38 26.43
CA GLY A 497 -7.99 7.21 27.80
C GLY A 497 -6.72 6.36 27.85
N ALA A 498 -6.65 5.30 27.04
CA ALA A 498 -5.46 4.45 26.92
C ALA A 498 -4.26 5.20 26.33
N LEU A 499 -4.45 6.00 25.27
CA LEU A 499 -3.39 6.85 24.73
C LEU A 499 -2.91 7.87 25.76
N HIS A 500 -3.83 8.54 26.44
CA HIS A 500 -3.52 9.51 27.50
C HIS A 500 -2.67 8.88 28.62
N ALA A 501 -3.00 7.66 29.06
CA ALA A 501 -2.26 6.96 30.10
C ALA A 501 -0.78 6.76 29.74
N GLY A 502 -0.48 6.37 28.50
CA GLY A 502 0.91 6.21 28.04
C GLY A 502 1.61 7.56 27.79
N ILE A 503 0.92 8.54 27.22
CA ILE A 503 1.50 9.87 26.96
C ILE A 503 1.91 10.57 28.24
N LYS A 504 1.17 10.34 29.33
CA LYS A 504 1.49 10.88 30.65
C LYS A 504 2.86 10.43 31.16
N THR A 505 3.33 9.25 30.75
CA THR A 505 4.65 8.72 31.17
C THR A 505 5.83 9.30 30.38
N LEU A 506 5.57 10.05 29.29
CA LEU A 506 6.59 10.61 28.40
C LEU A 506 7.08 11.98 28.88
N GLU A 507 7.71 12.03 30.05
CA GLU A 507 8.03 13.29 30.70
C GLU A 507 9.07 14.14 29.97
N LYS A 508 10.03 13.48 29.31
CA LYS A 508 11.18 14.12 28.63
C LYS A 508 11.00 14.20 27.12
N GLU A 509 10.22 13.28 26.57
CA GLU A 509 10.05 13.07 25.14
C GLU A 509 8.93 13.95 24.56
N VAL A 510 7.91 14.28 25.37
CA VAL A 510 6.80 15.14 24.97
C VAL A 510 6.83 16.43 25.80
N PRO A 511 6.82 17.62 25.15
CA PRO A 511 6.81 18.90 25.85
C PRO A 511 5.68 19.00 26.88
N VAL A 512 5.94 19.66 28.00
CA VAL A 512 4.95 19.85 29.09
C VAL A 512 3.66 20.49 28.57
N ALA A 513 3.77 21.48 27.68
CA ALA A 513 2.62 22.13 27.07
C ALA A 513 1.76 21.16 26.25
N ASP A 514 2.38 20.26 25.49
CA ASP A 514 1.66 19.27 24.70
C ASP A 514 1.00 18.22 25.61
N ARG A 515 1.67 17.77 26.68
CA ARG A 515 1.06 16.87 27.68
C ARG A 515 -0.14 17.51 28.39
N ALA A 516 -0.05 18.78 28.74
CA ALA A 516 -1.16 19.51 29.36
C ALA A 516 -2.41 19.59 28.45
N VAL A 517 -2.23 19.63 27.13
CA VAL A 517 -3.34 19.56 26.17
C VAL A 517 -4.07 18.21 26.27
N TRP A 518 -3.33 17.11 26.41
CA TRP A 518 -3.93 15.79 26.62
C TRP A 518 -4.66 15.67 27.96
N ASP A 519 -4.10 16.24 29.04
CA ASP A 519 -4.75 16.27 30.36
C ASP A 519 -6.09 17.04 30.31
N LYS A 520 -6.10 18.21 29.65
CA LYS A 520 -7.32 18.99 29.44
C LYS A 520 -8.36 18.23 28.63
N ALA A 521 -7.94 17.59 27.54
CA ALA A 521 -8.84 16.79 26.71
C ALA A 521 -9.42 15.57 27.47
N ALA A 522 -8.64 14.92 28.31
CA ALA A 522 -9.12 13.84 29.18
C ALA A 522 -10.16 14.34 30.19
N ALA A 523 -9.92 15.51 30.80
CA ALA A 523 -10.88 16.15 31.70
C ALA A 523 -12.18 16.53 30.98
N TYR A 524 -12.07 17.13 29.78
CA TYR A 524 -13.20 17.47 28.91
C TYR A 524 -14.05 16.24 28.58
N LEU A 525 -13.41 15.12 28.20
CA LEU A 525 -14.09 13.87 27.87
C LEU A 525 -14.80 13.27 29.10
N LYS A 526 -14.16 13.31 30.27
CA LYS A 526 -14.70 12.70 31.50
C LYS A 526 -16.03 13.30 31.96
N VAL A 527 -16.25 14.60 31.75
CA VAL A 527 -17.49 15.28 32.18
C VAL A 527 -18.64 15.18 31.16
N ARG A 528 -18.34 14.71 29.94
CA ARG A 528 -19.27 14.60 28.79
C ARG A 528 -19.52 13.15 28.34
N ARG A 529 -18.72 12.19 28.83
CA ARG A 529 -19.03 10.77 28.81
C ARG A 529 -20.23 10.51 29.72
#